data_AF-X1KGN2-F1
#
_entry.id   AF-X1KGN2-F1
#
_cell.length_a   1.000
_cell.length_b   1.000
_cell.length_c   1.000
_cell.angle_alpha   90.00
_cell.angle_beta   90.00
_cell.angle_gamma   90.00
#
_symmetry.space_group_name_H-M   'P 1'
#
loop_
_entity.id
_entity.type
_entity.pdbx_description
1 polymer ?
#
loop_
_entity_poly.entity_id
_entity_poly.type
_entity_poly.pdbx_seq_one_letter_code
_entity_poly.pdbx_strand_id
1 'polypeptide(L)' 'MQIDIKRLKRSELYSEELGIYLKENNDKEIFKWFLASILFGTRISETIAKNTYKTFERYNLLQPRKILKAGWDFLVNNLW' A
#
# COMPACT_ATOMS: atom_id res chain seq x y z
N MET A 1 27.08 7.30 -10.93
CA MET A 1 26.77 7.04 -9.50
C MET A 1 26.89 5.54 -9.26
N GLN A 2 27.90 5.07 -8.52
CA GLN A 2 27.98 3.65 -8.13
C GLN A 2 26.99 3.40 -6.98
N ILE A 3 26.07 2.47 -7.18
CA ILE A 3 25.10 2.08 -6.15
C ILE A 3 25.77 1.04 -5.26
N ASP A 4 25.94 1.36 -3.97
CA ASP A 4 26.51 0.46 -2.97
C ASP A 4 25.42 -0.48 -2.41
N ILE A 5 25.65 -1.80 -2.50
CA ILE A 5 24.77 -2.83 -1.95
C ILE A 5 24.54 -2.63 -0.44
N LYS A 6 25.55 -2.17 0.31
CA LYS A 6 25.39 -1.87 1.74
C LYS A 6 24.40 -0.74 1.97
N ARG A 7 24.30 0.22 1.04
CA ARG A 7 23.34 1.32 1.10
C ARG A 7 21.93 0.85 0.75
N LEU A 8 21.78 -0.01 -0.26
CA LEU A 8 20.48 -0.60 -0.63
C LEU A 8 19.89 -1.45 0.49
N LYS A 9 20.71 -2.23 1.21
CA LYS A 9 20.24 -3.01 2.37
C LYS A 9 19.68 -2.16 3.52
N ARG A 10 19.94 -0.85 3.53
CA ARG A 10 19.49 0.10 4.55
C ARG A 10 18.45 1.07 4.02
N SER A 11 18.09 1.01 2.74
CA SER A 11 17.03 1.86 2.21
C SER A 11 15.71 1.40 2.78
N GLU A 12 14.91 2.36 3.21
CA GLU A 12 13.53 2.11 3.60
C GLU A 12 12.76 1.46 2.45
N LEU A 13 12.03 0.40 2.76
CA LEU A 13 11.16 -0.27 1.81
C LEU A 13 9.84 0.49 1.72
N TYR A 14 9.17 0.45 0.56
CA TYR A 14 7.81 1.00 0.44
C TYR A 14 6.84 0.39 1.45
N SER A 15 7.01 -0.89 1.82
CA SER A 15 6.22 -1.50 2.89
C SER A 15 6.46 -0.83 4.23
N GLU A 16 7.69 -0.45 4.55
CA GLU A 16 8.04 0.25 5.79
C GLU A 16 7.49 1.69 5.78
N GLU A 17 7.65 2.41 4.67
CA GLU A 17 7.10 3.76 4.48
C GLU A 17 5.56 3.79 4.63
N LEU A 18 4.88 2.70 4.24
CA LEU A 18 3.42 2.53 4.34
C LEU A 18 2.94 1.87 5.64
N GLY A 19 3.82 1.61 6.61
CA GLY A 19 3.44 0.99 7.89
C GLY A 19 2.93 -0.45 7.75
N ILE A 20 3.50 -1.20 6.80
CA ILE A 20 3.20 -2.62 6.54
C ILE A 20 4.32 -3.48 7.12
N TYR A 21 3.98 -4.29 8.11
CA TYR A 21 4.93 -5.08 8.89
C TYR A 21 4.90 -6.55 8.46
N LEU A 22 5.49 -6.85 7.30
CA LEU A 22 5.53 -8.23 6.74
C LEU A 22 6.15 -9.27 7.69
N LYS A 23 7.01 -8.86 8.62
CA LYS A 23 7.60 -9.74 9.65
C LYS A 23 6.56 -10.35 10.58
N GLU A 24 5.40 -9.73 10.75
CA GLU A 24 4.32 -10.29 11.56
C GLU A 24 3.69 -11.53 10.93
N ASN A 25 3.87 -11.73 9.61
CA ASN A 25 3.44 -12.91 8.86
C ASN A 25 1.97 -13.32 9.13
N ASN A 26 1.09 -12.33 9.28
CA ASN A 26 -0.33 -12.54 9.46
C ASN A 26 -1.12 -12.05 8.23
N ASP A 27 -2.34 -12.56 8.07
CA ASP A 27 -3.20 -12.27 6.91
C ASP A 27 -3.45 -10.77 6.71
N LYS A 28 -3.50 -9.98 7.79
CA LYS A 28 -3.74 -8.54 7.74
C LYS A 28 -2.56 -7.81 7.09
N GLU A 29 -1.33 -8.07 7.54
CA GLU A 29 -0.13 -7.44 6.99
C GLU A 29 0.17 -7.94 5.57
N ILE A 30 -0.06 -9.23 5.29
CA ILE A 30 0.08 -9.78 3.94
C ILE A 30 -0.94 -9.13 2.98
N PHE A 31 -2.19 -8.94 3.43
CA PHE A 31 -3.20 -8.30 2.59
C PHE A 31 -2.89 -6.81 2.32
N LYS A 32 -2.43 -6.07 3.34
CA LYS A 32 -1.97 -4.69 3.14
C LYS A 32 -0.88 -4.61 2.09
N TRP A 33 0.11 -5.50 2.17
CA TRP A 33 1.18 -5.60 1.17
C TRP A 33 0.64 -5.94 -0.22
N PHE A 34 -0.28 -6.90 -0.31
CA PHE A 34 -0.92 -7.26 -1.57
C PHE A 34 -1.66 -6.07 -2.20
N LEU A 35 -2.46 -5.34 -1.42
CA LEU A 35 -3.14 -4.13 -1.88
C LEU A 35 -2.15 -3.08 -2.39
N ALA A 36 -1.08 -2.81 -1.62
CA ALA A 36 -0.03 -1.89 -2.05
C ALA A 36 0.60 -2.34 -3.38
N SER A 37 0.93 -3.63 -3.52
CA SER A 37 1.53 -4.19 -4.74
C SER A 37 0.66 -3.98 -5.99
N ILE A 38 -0.67 -4.04 -5.85
CA ILE A 38 -1.60 -3.72 -6.93
C ILE A 38 -1.48 -2.24 -7.31
N LEU A 39 -1.53 -1.33 -6.33
CA LEU A 39 -1.47 0.11 -6.57
C LEU A 39 -0.18 0.50 -7.30
N PHE A 40 0.97 0.03 -6.83
CA PHE A 40 2.28 0.25 -7.47
C PHE A 40 2.42 -0.43 -8.83
N GLY A 41 1.67 -1.51 -9.10
CA GLY A 41 1.66 -2.22 -10.38
C GLY A 41 0.82 -1.53 -11.47
N THR A 42 0.05 -0.49 -11.14
CA THR A 42 -0.75 0.25 -12.13
C THR A 42 0.05 1.36 -12.82
N ARG A 43 -0.47 1.93 -13.91
CA ARG A 43 0.15 3.06 -14.62
C ARG A 43 -0.07 4.40 -13.91
N ILE A 44 0.27 4.47 -12.62
CA ILE A 44 0.21 5.68 -11.79
C ILE A 44 1.60 5.99 -11.21
N SER A 45 1.81 7.24 -10.77
CA SER A 45 3.08 7.60 -10.13
C SER A 45 3.19 6.99 -8.73
N GLU A 46 4.43 6.84 -8.25
CA GLU A 46 4.73 6.40 -6.89
C GLU A 46 3.96 7.24 -5.84
N THR A 47 3.93 8.55 -6.01
CA THR A 47 3.21 9.48 -5.13
C THR A 47 1.70 9.20 -5.12
N ILE A 48 1.09 8.93 -6.29
CA ILE A 48 -0.34 8.61 -6.38
C ILE A 48 -0.62 7.26 -5.72
N ALA A 49 0.23 6.24 -5.93
CA ALA A 49 0.07 4.95 -5.27
C ALA A 49 0.10 5.07 -3.74
N LYS A 50 1.08 5.82 -3.20
CA LYS A 50 1.20 6.06 -1.76
C LYS A 50 0.02 6.84 -1.19
N ASN A 51 -0.39 7.91 -1.86
CA ASN A 51 -1.54 8.71 -1.42
C ASN A 51 -2.82 7.88 -1.45
N THR A 52 -3.03 7.09 -2.49
CA THR A 52 -4.18 6.18 -2.59
C THR A 52 -4.20 5.21 -1.42
N TYR A 53 -3.07 4.53 -1.13
CA TYR A 53 -2.98 3.63 0.03
C TYR A 53 -3.32 4.33 1.36
N LYS A 54 -2.78 5.53 1.59
CA LYS A 54 -3.07 6.34 2.79
C LYS A 54 -4.55 6.75 2.86
N THR A 55 -5.21 6.94 1.72
CA THR A 55 -6.66 7.19 1.68
C THR A 55 -7.45 5.93 2.07
N PHE A 56 -7.06 4.74 1.59
CA PHE A 56 -7.64 3.47 2.07
C PHE A 56 -7.47 3.33 3.59
N GLU A 57 -6.29 3.64 4.12
CA GLU A 57 -6.04 3.63 5.56
C GLU A 57 -6.97 4.59 6.31
N ARG A 58 -7.09 5.84 5.85
CA ARG A 58 -7.94 6.88 6.45
C ARG A 58 -9.41 6.45 6.53
N TYR A 59 -9.90 5.74 5.52
CA TYR A 59 -11.28 5.20 5.50
C TYR A 59 -11.40 3.81 6.12
N ASN A 60 -10.35 3.28 6.76
CA ASN A 60 -10.32 1.97 7.39
C ASN A 60 -10.64 0.83 6.39
N LEU A 61 -10.16 0.95 5.16
CA LEU A 61 -10.39 0.04 4.04
C LEU A 61 -9.22 -0.93 3.77
N LEU A 62 -8.32 -1.14 4.72
CA LEU A 62 -7.19 -2.07 4.57
C LEU A 62 -7.56 -3.55 4.81
N GLN A 63 -8.83 -3.91 4.66
CA GLN A 63 -9.32 -5.28 4.81
C GLN A 63 -10.25 -5.62 3.64
N PRO A 64 -10.16 -6.82 3.05
CA PRO A 64 -10.94 -7.15 1.85
C PRO A 64 -12.45 -7.00 2.08
N ARG A 65 -12.95 -7.47 3.23
CA ARG A 65 -14.38 -7.36 3.60
C ARG A 65 -14.86 -5.91 3.70
N LYS A 66 -14.00 -4.99 4.16
CA LYS A 66 -14.36 -3.57 4.28
C LYS A 66 -14.37 -2.88 2.91
N ILE A 67 -13.43 -3.21 2.03
CA ILE A 67 -13.44 -2.75 0.63
C ILE A 67 -14.71 -3.20 -0.08
N LEU A 68 -15.05 -4.49 0.03
CA LEU A 68 -16.27 -5.04 -0.56
C LEU A 68 -17.53 -4.36 -0.01
N LYS A 69 -17.58 -4.10 1.29
CA LYS A 69 -18.71 -3.42 1.94
C LYS A 69 -18.82 -1.95 1.52
N ALA A 70 -17.71 -1.26 1.29
CA ALA A 70 -17.71 0.12 0.81
C ALA A 70 -18.28 0.21 -0.62
N GLY A 71 -17.97 -0.79 -1.45
CA GLY A 71 -18.48 -0.88 -2.81
C GLY A 71 -17.83 0.11 -3.78
N TRP A 72 -18.08 -0.10 -5.07
CA TRP A 72 -17.44 0.67 -6.15
C TRP A 72 -17.70 2.17 -6.06
N ASP A 73 -18.95 2.57 -5.82
CA ASP A 73 -19.33 3.99 -5.81
C ASP A 73 -18.58 4.78 -4.74
N PHE A 74 -18.37 4.18 -3.55
CA PHE A 74 -17.56 4.82 -2.52
C PHE A 74 -16.12 4.99 -2.96
N LEU A 75 -15.52 3.92 -3.52
CA LEU A 75 -14.13 3.90 -3.93
C LEU A 75 -13.86 4.94 -5.02
N VAL A 76 -14.71 5.07 -6.04
CA VAL A 76 -14.52 6.06 -7.10
C VAL A 76 -14.69 7.48 -6.60
N ASN A 77 -15.70 7.74 -5.75
CA ASN A 77 -16.03 9.10 -5.33
C ASN A 77 -15.13 9.66 -4.22
N ASN A 78 -14.43 8.80 -3.47
CA ASN A 78 -13.66 9.23 -2.29
C ASN A 78 -12.15 8.92 -2.36
N LEU A 79 -11.68 8.19 -3.38
CA LEU A 79 -10.26 7.84 -3.53
C LEU A 79 -9.50 8.67 -4.59
N TRP A 80 -10.18 9.57 -5.31
CA TRP A 80 -9.61 10.46 -6.31
C TRP A 80 -9.60 11.92 -5.86
#